data_AF-A0A927P627-F1
#
_entry.id   AF-A0A927P627-F1
#
_cell.length_a   1.000
_cell.length_b   1.000
_cell.length_c   1.000
_cell.angle_alpha   90.00
_cell.angle_beta   90.00
_cell.angle_gamma   90.00
#
_symmetry.space_group_name_H-M   'P 1'
#
loop_
_entity.id
_entity.type
_entity.pdbx_description
1 polymer ?
#
loop_
_entity_poly.entity_id
_entity_poly.type
_entity_poly.pdbx_seq_one_letter_code
_entity_poly.pdbx_strand_id
1 'polypeptide(L)'
;MVPLIRYQNKKSGQKGFTAITKAEVVLLGDNRKISNNIFTLAFYQKSPCVGKVQARQALARFEDSRGEVISDEHRIIANSAATENNERVTKVTFHLLGSGYDRNTDYWLVLKDAEDGAELSRTAFRIDVVFGLDFDF
;
A
#
# COMPACT_ATOMS: atom_id res chain seq x y z
N MET A 1 -25.03 18.19 22.34
CA MET A 1 -23.87 17.38 22.78
C MET A 1 -23.52 16.43 21.64
N VAL A 2 -22.31 16.62 21.08
CA VAL A 2 -21.52 15.78 20.12
C VAL A 2 -22.15 15.37 18.77
N PRO A 3 -21.61 15.82 17.61
CA PRO A 3 -21.96 15.28 16.30
C PRO A 3 -21.04 14.11 15.93
N LEU A 4 -21.60 12.98 15.46
CA LEU A 4 -20.81 11.85 14.97
C LEU A 4 -20.70 11.89 13.44
N ILE A 5 -19.47 11.72 12.97
CA ILE A 5 -18.96 11.99 11.63
C ILE A 5 -19.62 11.06 10.60
N ARG A 6 -20.31 11.64 9.61
CA ARG A 6 -20.69 10.97 8.36
C ARG A 6 -19.44 10.87 7.48
N TYR A 7 -18.90 9.67 7.32
CA TYR A 7 -17.92 9.40 6.27
C TYR A 7 -18.65 9.24 4.93
N GLN A 8 -18.93 10.36 4.25
CA GLN A 8 -19.32 10.37 2.84
C GLN A 8 -18.06 10.55 2.01
N ASN A 9 -17.66 9.49 1.30
CA ASN A 9 -16.68 9.60 0.21
C ASN A 9 -17.36 10.31 -0.97
N LYS A 10 -17.46 11.64 -0.89
CA LYS A 10 -17.95 12.51 -1.97
C LYS A 10 -16.79 12.82 -2.91
N LYS A 11 -16.61 12.01 -3.96
CA LYS A 11 -16.11 12.53 -5.23
C LYS A 11 -17.31 12.97 -6.06
N SER A 12 -17.80 14.18 -5.78
CA SER A 12 -18.83 14.83 -6.58
C SER A 12 -18.26 16.10 -7.18
N GLY A 13 -18.16 16.13 -8.52
CA GLY A 13 -17.95 17.38 -9.27
C GLY A 13 -17.13 17.24 -10.55
N GLN A 14 -17.74 16.77 -11.65
CA GLN A 14 -17.78 17.52 -12.92
C GLN A 14 -18.52 16.73 -14.01
N LYS A 15 -19.63 17.33 -14.46
CA LYS A 15 -20.36 16.98 -15.68
C LYS A 15 -19.41 17.09 -16.87
N GLY A 16 -19.23 15.99 -17.63
CA GLY A 16 -18.53 16.00 -18.92
C GLY A 16 -17.16 15.33 -18.98
N PHE A 17 -16.59 14.88 -17.86
CA PHE A 17 -15.37 14.07 -17.90
C PHE A 17 -15.74 12.65 -18.31
N THR A 18 -15.33 12.24 -19.50
CA THR A 18 -15.09 10.82 -19.78
C THR A 18 -14.28 10.30 -18.60
N ALA A 19 -14.86 9.47 -17.72
CA ALA A 19 -14.23 9.11 -16.45
C ALA A 19 -12.91 8.37 -16.72
N ILE A 20 -11.82 9.13 -16.80
CA ILE A 20 -10.48 8.60 -16.91
C ILE A 20 -10.24 7.90 -15.58
N THR A 21 -10.34 6.58 -15.62
CA THR A 21 -10.21 5.76 -14.42
C THR A 21 -8.73 5.43 -14.30
N LYS A 22 -8.08 5.82 -13.22
CA LYS A 22 -6.69 5.43 -12.98
C LYS A 22 -6.61 3.94 -12.66
N ALA A 23 -5.52 3.28 -13.06
CA ALA A 23 -5.32 1.86 -12.79
C ALA A 23 -5.46 1.53 -11.28
N GLU A 24 -6.19 0.46 -10.95
CA GLU A 24 -6.33 0.00 -9.57
C GLU A 24 -5.15 -0.93 -9.20
N VAL A 25 -4.49 -0.62 -8.09
CA VAL A 25 -3.36 -1.40 -7.55
C VAL A 25 -3.81 -2.06 -6.27
N VAL A 26 -3.68 -3.38 -6.20
CA VAL A 26 -4.03 -4.17 -5.02
C VAL A 26 -2.81 -4.94 -4.55
N LEU A 27 -2.69 -5.13 -3.25
CA LEU A 27 -1.69 -6.03 -2.70
C LEU A 27 -2.06 -7.48 -3.03
N LEU A 28 -1.12 -8.22 -3.61
CA LEU A 28 -1.15 -9.68 -3.73
C LEU A 28 -0.43 -10.31 -2.56
N GLY A 29 -1.11 -11.28 -1.94
CA GLY A 29 -0.60 -12.01 -0.79
C GLY A 29 -1.58 -11.91 0.35
N ASP A 30 -2.01 -13.05 0.86
CA ASP A 30 -2.87 -13.13 2.04
C ASP A 30 -2.06 -13.04 3.35
N ASN A 31 -0.74 -13.24 3.26
CA ASN A 31 0.13 -13.19 4.42
C ASN A 31 0.34 -11.75 4.89
N ARG A 32 -0.34 -11.40 5.98
CA ARG A 32 -0.26 -10.09 6.65
C ARG A 32 0.72 -10.09 7.83
N LYS A 33 1.65 -11.05 7.86
CA LYS A 33 2.66 -11.19 8.90
C LYS A 33 4.04 -10.89 8.35
N ILE A 34 4.75 -9.96 8.99
CA ILE A 34 6.14 -9.62 8.67
C ILE A 34 7.02 -10.19 9.77
N SER A 35 7.83 -11.19 9.44
CA SER A 35 8.74 -11.84 10.40
C SER A 35 10.19 -11.37 10.29
N ASN A 36 10.52 -10.58 9.26
CA ASN A 36 11.87 -10.11 8.97
C ASN A 36 11.87 -8.61 8.68
N ASN A 37 13.01 -7.93 8.87
CA ASN A 37 13.16 -6.52 8.49
C ASN A 37 13.09 -6.28 6.99
N ILE A 38 13.47 -7.28 6.19
CA ILE A 38 13.48 -7.21 4.73
C ILE A 38 12.46 -8.21 4.21
N PHE A 39 11.46 -7.73 3.47
CA PHE A 39 10.42 -8.58 2.92
C PHE A 39 9.90 -8.05 1.58
N THR A 40 9.45 -8.95 0.72
CA THR A 40 8.93 -8.59 -0.59
C THR A 40 7.41 -8.75 -0.63
N LEU A 41 6.72 -7.68 -1.01
CA LEU A 41 5.30 -7.70 -1.30
C LEU A 41 5.08 -7.67 -2.81
N ALA A 42 4.08 -8.41 -3.27
CA ALA A 42 3.65 -8.36 -4.66
C ALA A 42 2.44 -7.43 -4.75
N PHE A 43 2.42 -6.52 -5.71
CA PHE A 43 1.26 -5.69 -6.02
C PHE A 43 0.76 -6.05 -7.40
N TYR A 44 -0.55 -6.13 -7.55
CA TYR A 44 -1.20 -6.42 -8.81
C TYR A 44 -1.98 -5.24 -9.30
N GLN A 45 -1.75 -4.91 -10.56
CA GLN A 45 -2.54 -3.96 -11.30
C GLN A 45 -3.79 -4.66 -11.85
N LYS A 46 -4.92 -4.44 -11.19
CA LYS A 46 -6.19 -5.08 -11.54
C LYS A 46 -6.77 -4.57 -12.86
N SER A 47 -6.59 -3.28 -13.14
CA SER A 47 -7.10 -2.65 -14.37
C SER A 47 -5.97 -2.47 -15.38
N PRO A 48 -6.06 -3.03 -16.61
CA PRO A 48 -5.10 -2.72 -17.66
C PRO A 48 -5.18 -1.25 -18.05
N CYS A 49 -4.03 -0.63 -18.30
CA CYS A 49 -3.94 0.74 -18.82
C CYS A 49 -4.27 0.76 -20.33
N VAL A 50 -5.53 0.48 -20.69
CA VAL A 50 -6.01 0.46 -22.08
C VAL A 50 -7.12 1.48 -22.28
N GLY A 51 -7.04 2.24 -23.36
CA GLY A 51 -8.06 3.19 -23.80
C GLY A 51 -8.21 4.39 -22.86
N LYS A 52 -9.18 4.34 -21.95
CA LYS A 52 -9.53 5.42 -21.01
C LYS A 52 -8.92 5.24 -19.62
N VAL A 53 -8.16 4.16 -19.40
CA VAL A 53 -7.49 3.88 -18.14
C VAL A 53 -6.08 4.44 -18.17
N GLN A 54 -5.79 5.42 -17.31
CA GLN A 54 -4.46 6.02 -17.20
C GLN A 54 -3.58 5.25 -16.22
N ALA A 55 -2.27 5.33 -16.48
CA ALA A 55 -1.26 4.84 -15.56
C ALA A 55 -1.41 5.51 -14.20
N ARG A 56 -1.25 4.73 -13.12
CA ARG A 56 -1.26 5.23 -11.75
C ARG A 56 0.08 5.00 -11.11
N GLN A 57 0.52 5.98 -10.32
CA GLN A 57 1.66 5.80 -9.45
C GLN A 57 1.17 5.77 -8.01
N ALA A 58 1.51 4.70 -7.30
CA ALA A 58 1.16 4.52 -5.90
C ALA A 58 2.45 4.53 -5.07
N LEU A 59 2.47 5.30 -3.99
CA LEU A 59 3.50 5.26 -2.96
C LEU A 59 3.04 4.30 -1.89
N ALA A 60 3.82 3.26 -1.63
CA ALA A 60 3.57 2.27 -0.60
C ALA A 60 4.59 2.45 0.53
N ARG A 61 4.09 2.48 1.76
CA ARG A 61 4.90 2.58 2.98
C ARG A 61 4.19 1.97 4.17
N PHE A 62 4.95 1.60 5.21
CA PHE A 62 4.40 1.17 6.48
C PHE A 62 4.36 2.31 7.48
N GLU A 63 3.21 2.47 8.11
CA GLU A 63 2.96 3.42 9.17
C GLU A 63 2.57 2.65 10.45
N ASP A 64 3.00 3.16 11.59
CA ASP A 64 2.57 2.65 12.90
C ASP A 64 1.19 3.21 13.31
N SER A 65 0.78 2.96 14.56
CA SER A 65 -0.51 3.45 15.10
C SER A 65 -0.57 4.96 15.32
N ARG A 66 0.58 5.63 15.33
CA ARG A 66 0.73 7.07 15.47
C ARG A 66 0.83 7.76 14.10
N GLY A 67 0.92 6.99 13.02
CA GLY A 67 1.13 7.50 11.66
C GLY A 67 2.61 7.79 11.36
N GLU A 68 3.54 7.31 12.18
CA GLU A 68 4.97 7.41 11.93
C GLU A 68 5.38 6.36 10.90
N VAL A 69 6.14 6.79 9.89
CA VAL A 69 6.63 5.90 8.83
C VAL A 69 7.76 5.05 9.40
N ILE A 70 7.57 3.73 9.41
CA ILE A 70 8.51 2.75 9.98
C ILE A 70 9.26 1.94 8.91
N SER A 71 8.98 2.17 7.63
CA SER A 71 9.66 1.53 6.50
C SER A 71 10.15 2.53 5.47
N ASP A 72 10.96 2.05 4.53
CA ASP A 72 11.21 2.78 3.30
C ASP A 72 9.91 2.97 2.48
N GLU A 73 9.85 4.04 1.68
CA GLU A 73 8.73 4.34 0.78
C GLU A 73 9.08 3.91 -0.64
N HIS A 74 8.21 3.08 -1.23
CA HIS A 74 8.42 2.59 -2.59
C HIS A 74 7.33 3.06 -3.54
N ARG A 75 7.75 3.50 -4.73
CA ARG A 75 6.86 3.93 -5.80
C ARG A 75 6.54 2.76 -6.74
N ILE A 76 5.28 2.38 -6.76
CA ILE A 76 4.70 1.37 -7.65
C ILE A 76 4.14 2.10 -8.87
N ILE A 77 4.66 1.77 -10.06
CA ILE A 77 4.18 2.33 -11.32
C ILE A 77 3.26 1.31 -11.97
N ALA A 78 1.96 1.56 -11.90
CA ALA A 78 0.92 0.77 -12.55
C ALA A 78 0.60 1.38 -13.92
N ASN A 79 1.47 1.16 -14.90
CA ASN A 79 1.33 1.62 -16.28
C ASN A 79 1.16 0.47 -17.29
N SER A 80 0.99 -0.77 -16.81
CA SER A 80 1.00 -1.95 -17.69
C SER A 80 -0.28 -1.98 -18.54
N ALA A 81 -0.11 -1.93 -19.87
CA ALA A 81 -1.19 -2.14 -20.84
C ALA A 81 -1.34 -3.62 -21.24
N ALA A 82 -0.43 -4.49 -20.75
CA ALA A 82 -0.40 -5.90 -21.12
C ALA A 82 -1.70 -6.61 -20.74
N THR A 83 -2.22 -7.49 -21.59
CA THR A 83 -3.38 -8.33 -21.29
C THR A 83 -3.03 -9.47 -20.32
N GLU A 84 -1.76 -9.85 -20.32
CA GLU A 84 -1.18 -10.94 -19.55
C GLU A 84 -1.08 -10.62 -18.05
N ASN A 85 -1.44 -11.59 -17.22
CA ASN A 85 -1.56 -11.41 -15.78
C ASN A 85 -0.20 -11.22 -15.09
N ASN A 86 0.84 -11.89 -15.58
CA ASN A 86 2.17 -11.87 -14.97
C ASN A 86 2.91 -10.54 -15.14
N GLU A 87 2.67 -9.81 -16.24
CA GLU A 87 3.25 -8.48 -16.48
C GLU A 87 2.52 -7.36 -15.71
N ARG A 88 1.48 -7.70 -14.97
CA ARG A 88 0.74 -6.78 -14.09
C ARG A 88 1.09 -6.94 -12.61
N VAL A 89 2.09 -7.77 -12.30
CA VAL A 89 2.56 -7.96 -10.93
C VAL A 89 3.88 -7.22 -10.73
N THR A 90 3.88 -6.28 -9.80
CA THR A 90 5.07 -5.55 -9.37
C THR A 90 5.49 -6.04 -7.99
N LYS A 91 6.65 -6.68 -7.90
CA LYS A 91 7.25 -7.06 -6.62
C LYS A 91 8.07 -5.91 -6.08
N VAL A 92 7.85 -5.56 -4.82
CA VAL A 92 8.53 -4.48 -4.13
C VAL A 92 9.10 -5.03 -2.83
N THR A 93 10.40 -4.83 -2.62
CA THR A 93 11.09 -5.25 -1.40
C THR A 93 11.15 -4.07 -0.44
N PHE A 94 10.47 -4.19 0.70
CA PHE A 94 10.45 -3.20 1.76
C PHE A 94 11.53 -3.49 2.79
N HIS A 95 12.03 -2.41 3.38
CA HIS A 95 12.95 -2.43 4.51
C HIS A 95 12.31 -1.71 5.70
N LEU A 96 12.20 -2.41 6.82
CA LEU A 96 11.84 -1.84 8.11
C LEU A 96 13.03 -1.04 8.67
N LEU A 97 12.82 0.25 8.92
CA LEU A 97 13.86 1.19 9.36
C LEU A 97 13.93 1.32 10.89
N GLY A 98 12.81 1.11 11.58
CA GLY A 98 12.75 1.05 13.04
C GLY A 98 13.24 -0.28 13.63
N SER A 99 13.26 -0.33 14.95
CA SER A 99 13.62 -1.49 15.76
C SER A 99 12.64 -1.63 16.94
N GLY A 100 12.63 -2.81 17.60
CA GLY A 100 11.74 -3.04 18.74
C GLY A 100 10.25 -3.06 18.39
N TYR A 101 9.89 -3.60 17.22
CA TYR A 101 8.49 -3.75 16.83
C TYR A 101 7.72 -4.60 17.83
N ASP A 102 6.57 -4.11 18.27
CA ASP A 102 5.72 -4.83 19.21
C ASP A 102 4.70 -5.66 18.44
N ARG A 103 4.75 -6.98 18.63
CA ARG A 103 3.84 -7.91 17.96
C ARG A 103 2.39 -7.75 18.36
N ASN A 104 2.06 -7.02 19.43
CA ASN A 104 0.68 -6.72 19.84
C ASN A 104 0.19 -5.40 19.26
N THR A 105 1.07 -4.64 18.61
CA THR A 105 0.72 -3.42 17.89
C THR A 105 0.37 -3.75 16.45
N ASP A 106 -0.72 -3.16 15.98
CA ASP A 106 -1.08 -3.21 14.56
C ASP A 106 -0.24 -2.20 13.79
N TYR A 107 0.19 -2.61 12.59
CA TYR A 107 0.88 -1.77 11.63
C TYR A 107 0.05 -1.68 10.37
N TRP A 108 0.21 -0.60 9.59
CA TRP A 108 -0.58 -0.41 8.38
C TRP A 108 0.32 -0.18 7.18
N LEU A 109 0.15 -1.02 6.17
CA LEU A 109 0.62 -0.73 4.82
C LEU A 109 -0.36 0.26 4.21
N VAL A 110 0.13 1.47 3.92
CA VAL A 110 -0.66 2.53 3.30
C VAL A 110 -0.16 2.76 1.88
N LEU A 111 -1.09 2.70 0.93
CA LEU A 111 -0.87 3.04 -0.46
C LEU A 111 -1.51 4.41 -0.71
N LYS A 112 -0.71 5.37 -1.18
CA LYS A 112 -1.19 6.71 -1.54
C LYS A 112 -0.92 6.99 -3.02
N ASP A 113 -1.80 7.76 -3.67
CA ASP A 113 -1.60 8.21 -5.05
C ASP A 113 -0.44 9.21 -5.06
N ALA A 114 0.56 9.01 -5.90
CA ALA A 114 1.72 9.89 -5.95
C ALA A 114 1.41 11.27 -6.55
N GLU A 115 0.30 11.43 -7.29
CA GLU A 115 -0.07 12.72 -7.90
C GLU A 115 -0.84 13.62 -6.94
N ASP A 116 -1.83 13.07 -6.21
CA ASP A 116 -2.73 13.85 -5.36
C ASP A 116 -2.56 13.55 -3.85
N GLY A 117 -1.78 12.52 -3.49
CA GLY A 117 -1.60 12.08 -2.10
C GLY A 117 -2.80 11.33 -1.52
N ALA A 118 -3.85 11.08 -2.31
CA ALA A 118 -5.05 10.38 -1.89
C ALA A 118 -4.75 8.94 -1.45
N GLU A 119 -5.28 8.52 -0.30
CA GLU A 119 -5.18 7.13 0.15
C GLU A 119 -5.95 6.19 -0.80
N LEU A 120 -5.21 5.29 -1.44
CA LEU A 120 -5.74 4.28 -2.36
C LEU A 120 -6.19 3.03 -1.60
N SER A 121 -5.40 2.61 -0.63
CA SER A 121 -5.66 1.43 0.18
C SER A 121 -4.88 1.47 1.48
N ARG A 122 -5.47 0.87 2.52
CA ARG A 122 -4.85 0.71 3.84
C ARG A 122 -5.07 -0.73 4.30
N THR A 123 -3.97 -1.45 4.51
CA THR A 123 -3.99 -2.86 4.92
C THR A 123 -3.31 -3.03 6.27
N ALA A 124 -3.98 -3.68 7.21
CA ALA A 124 -3.38 -4.01 8.50
C ALA A 124 -2.40 -5.19 8.37
N PHE A 125 -1.25 -5.06 9.02
CA PHE A 125 -0.17 -6.01 9.10
C PHE A 125 0.29 -6.18 10.54
N ARG A 126 0.80 -7.37 10.83
CA ARG A 126 1.39 -7.70 12.13
C ARG A 126 2.88 -7.95 11.96
N ILE A 127 3.69 -7.17 12.65
CA ILE A 127 5.14 -7.32 12.64
C ILE A 127 5.52 -8.21 13.82
N ASP A 128 6.01 -9.41 13.52
CA ASP A 128 6.49 -10.40 14.48
C ASP A 128 7.96 -10.69 14.15
N VAL A 129 8.76 -9.62 14.17
CA VAL A 129 10.20 -9.73 14.01
C VAL A 129 10.74 -10.17 15.37
N VAL A 130 11.17 -11.43 15.44
CA VAL A 130 11.91 -11.91 16.60
C VAL A 130 13.28 -11.25 16.51
N PHE A 131 13.48 -10.19 17.27
CA PHE A 131 14.84 -9.79 17.62
C PHE A 131 15.45 -10.99 18.34
N GLY A 132 16.30 -11.73 17.62
CA GLY A 132 17.25 -12.62 18.26
C GLY A 132 18.01 -11.75 19.24
N LEU A 133 17.69 -11.88 20.53
CA LEU A 133 18.71 -11.79 21.54
C LEU A 133 19.77 -12.77 21.06
N ASP A 134 20.83 -12.21 20.48
CA ASP A 134 22.11 -12.85 20.34
C ASP A 134 22.53 -13.22 21.78
N PHE A 135 22.03 -14.37 22.23
CA PHE A 135 22.48 -15.00 23.45
C PHE A 135 23.82 -15.64 23.09
N ASP A 136 24.86 -14.83 23.18
CA ASP A 136 26.23 -15.26 23.41
C ASP A 136 26.28 -15.89 24.82
N PHE A 137 26.46 -17.21 24.88
CA PHE A 137 26.91 -17.95 26.07
C PHE A 137 27.85 -19.09 25.68
#